data_AF-A0A1V5ALU8-F1
#
_entry.id   AF-A0A1V5ALU8-F1
#
_cell.length_a   1.000
_cell.length_b   1.000
_cell.length_c   1.000
_cell.angle_alpha   90.00
_cell.angle_beta   90.00
_cell.angle_gamma   90.00
#
_symmetry.space_group_name_H-M   'P 1'
#
loop_
_entity.id
_entity.type
_entity.pdbx_description
1 polymer ?
#
loop_
_entity_poly.entity_id
_entity_poly.type
_entity_poly.pdbx_seq_one_letter_code
_entity_poly.pdbx_strand_id
1 'polypeptide(L)'
;MKAILNCLMAILLTVTFVIVLWPVSAEDNTQITIITSPGCTKCAAAERVLTEILADYENTSVEDVIFSSEEGHRIIKEHKAKDVPSIIIGNSVIGYKDYDGNETELKMLIMSALQGQNVVSKNEDESDGILDGEHALQNLNLSSAATVFVAGLLAGFNPCLLAILAFLASTVLASSGRRRDLLTMIAFFSAGIFVVYYIFGVGLFNVLQEKSTAAMFRLVLAALLLLLGLMQMEDARRLNGGRDSLFRTDWAMKYVHGALASKRLGSYFLLGALFSLVKAPCVGAVYIAIIGIISSQGYASSGLIYLMMYNLGIVLPVLLLGVIMALGMSPEQVDNFRNNHKVAIRMITGATLMALAPLIYWQLI
;
A
#
# COMPACT_ATOMS: atom_id res chain seq x y z
N MET A 1 -28.74 9.71 -74.03
CA MET A 1 -28.83 8.98 -72.73
C MET A 1 -27.73 7.93 -72.55
N LYS A 2 -27.48 7.03 -73.52
CA LYS A 2 -26.41 6.00 -73.41
C LYS A 2 -24.97 6.54 -73.27
N ALA A 3 -24.65 7.68 -73.90
CA ALA A 3 -23.31 8.28 -73.81
C ALA A 3 -22.97 8.82 -72.41
N ILE A 4 -23.98 9.34 -71.69
CA ILE A 4 -23.81 9.87 -70.32
C ILE A 4 -23.61 8.72 -69.34
N LEU A 5 -24.32 7.61 -69.53
CA LEU A 5 -24.21 6.41 -68.69
C LEU A 5 -22.83 5.74 -68.83
N ASN A 6 -22.28 5.68 -70.05
CA ASN A 6 -20.95 5.12 -70.29
C ASN A 6 -19.83 6.01 -69.72
N CYS A 7 -20.02 7.34 -69.72
CA CYS A 7 -19.08 8.27 -69.12
C CYS A 7 -19.07 8.15 -67.58
N LEU A 8 -20.25 8.01 -66.98
CA LEU A 8 -20.40 7.74 -65.54
C LEU A 8 -19.76 6.41 -65.12
N MET A 9 -19.91 5.35 -65.93
CA MET A 9 -19.31 4.04 -65.63
C MET A 9 -17.77 4.06 -65.72
N ALA A 10 -17.22 4.79 -66.70
CA ALA A 10 -15.76 4.95 -66.85
C ALA A 10 -15.15 5.80 -65.71
N ILE A 11 -15.86 6.83 -65.25
CA ILE A 11 -15.45 7.62 -64.08
C ILE A 11 -15.52 6.75 -62.80
N LEU A 12 -16.55 5.91 -62.65
CA LEU A 12 -16.67 5.03 -61.49
C LEU A 12 -15.57 3.95 -61.45
N LEU A 13 -15.18 3.41 -62.61
CA LEU A 13 -14.09 2.44 -62.75
C LEU A 13 -12.71 3.05 -62.49
N THR A 14 -12.50 4.31 -62.90
CA THR A 14 -11.23 5.01 -62.66
C THR A 14 -11.11 5.44 -61.21
N VAL A 15 -12.19 5.89 -60.57
CA VAL A 15 -12.21 6.21 -59.14
C VAL A 15 -12.01 4.96 -58.29
N THR A 16 -12.62 3.82 -58.63
CA THR A 16 -12.38 2.56 -57.90
C THR A 16 -10.96 2.03 -58.08
N PHE A 17 -10.36 2.19 -59.27
CA PHE A 17 -8.96 1.79 -59.52
C PHE A 17 -7.96 2.67 -58.76
N VAL A 18 -8.23 3.97 -58.58
CA VAL A 18 -7.39 4.89 -57.80
C VAL A 18 -7.50 4.63 -56.29
N ILE A 19 -8.67 4.20 -55.79
CA ILE A 19 -8.85 3.81 -54.38
C ILE A 19 -8.10 2.51 -54.06
N VAL A 20 -8.01 1.57 -55.00
CA VAL A 20 -7.32 0.27 -54.79
C VAL A 20 -5.79 0.40 -54.87
N LEU A 21 -5.27 1.45 -55.53
CA LEU A 21 -3.83 1.69 -55.69
C LEU A 21 -3.25 2.70 -54.69
N TRP A 22 -4.02 3.12 -53.69
CA TRP A 22 -3.41 3.87 -52.58
C TRP A 22 -2.40 2.97 -51.88
N PRO A 23 -1.12 3.38 -51.78
CA PRO A 23 -0.18 2.67 -50.96
C PRO A 23 -0.70 2.78 -49.53
N VAL A 24 -1.07 1.64 -48.95
CA VAL A 24 -1.23 1.51 -47.50
C VAL A 24 0.17 1.68 -46.95
N SER A 25 0.52 2.91 -46.56
CA SER A 25 1.65 3.16 -45.69
C SER A 25 1.36 2.45 -44.38
N ALA A 26 2.09 1.38 -44.09
CA ALA A 26 2.16 0.86 -42.73
C ALA A 26 2.85 1.94 -41.89
N GLU A 27 2.06 2.74 -41.17
CA GLU A 27 2.55 3.45 -40.01
C GLU A 27 3.06 2.39 -39.03
N ASP A 28 4.37 2.38 -38.80
CA ASP A 28 5.00 1.56 -37.77
C ASP A 28 4.60 2.15 -36.41
N ASN A 29 3.34 1.92 -36.03
CA ASN A 29 2.80 2.39 -34.76
C ASN A 29 3.49 1.57 -33.67
N THR A 30 4.56 2.13 -33.12
CA THR A 30 5.36 1.47 -32.09
C THR A 30 4.54 1.43 -30.81
N GLN A 31 3.77 0.36 -30.61
CA GLN A 31 2.93 0.19 -29.42
C GLN A 31 3.85 -0.08 -28.23
N ILE A 32 3.85 0.85 -27.27
CA ILE A 32 4.62 0.71 -26.02
C ILE A 32 3.67 0.14 -24.98
N THR A 33 3.99 -1.01 -24.42
CA THR A 33 3.20 -1.59 -23.33
C THR A 33 3.96 -1.45 -22.02
N ILE A 34 3.37 -0.79 -21.03
CA ILE A 34 3.90 -0.76 -19.67
C ILE A 34 3.07 -1.66 -18.77
N ILE A 35 3.73 -2.66 -18.17
CA ILE A 35 3.14 -3.50 -17.15
C ILE A 35 3.31 -2.79 -15.82
N THR A 36 2.20 -2.44 -15.19
CA THR A 36 2.17 -1.73 -13.91
C THR A 36 1.42 -2.53 -12.86
N SER A 37 1.53 -2.12 -11.60
CA SER A 37 0.66 -2.63 -10.55
C SER A 37 0.08 -1.51 -9.71
N PRO A 38 -1.18 -1.63 -9.25
CA PRO A 38 -1.73 -0.64 -8.36
C PRO A 38 -0.98 -0.59 -7.03
N GLY A 39 -0.68 0.62 -6.56
CA GLY A 39 0.13 0.81 -5.33
C GLY A 39 1.63 0.92 -5.58
N CYS A 40 2.10 0.66 -6.81
CA CYS A 40 3.52 0.65 -7.15
C CYS A 40 4.08 2.06 -7.33
N THR A 41 4.84 2.55 -6.34
CA THR A 41 5.55 3.84 -6.42
C THR A 41 6.59 3.87 -7.56
N LYS A 42 7.30 2.75 -7.75
CA LYS A 42 8.25 2.55 -8.86
C LYS A 42 7.60 2.72 -10.24
N CYS A 43 6.34 2.30 -10.37
CA CYS A 43 5.58 2.38 -11.62
C CYS A 43 5.21 3.84 -11.93
N ALA A 44 4.84 4.62 -10.91
CA ALA A 44 4.55 6.05 -11.08
C ALA A 44 5.80 6.85 -11.51
N ALA A 45 6.98 6.52 -10.96
CA ALA A 45 8.24 7.12 -11.40
C ALA A 45 8.54 6.80 -12.87
N ALA A 46 8.39 5.53 -13.28
CA ALA A 46 8.59 5.10 -14.66
C ALA A 46 7.59 5.74 -15.63
N GLU A 47 6.32 5.84 -15.27
CA GLU A 47 5.28 6.53 -16.06
C GLU A 47 5.63 8.01 -16.29
N ARG A 48 6.19 8.68 -15.27
CA ARG A 48 6.59 10.09 -15.37
C ARG A 48 7.70 10.29 -16.40
N VAL A 49 8.72 9.43 -16.37
CA VAL A 49 9.82 9.44 -17.35
C VAL A 49 9.31 9.10 -18.75
N LEU A 50 8.43 8.10 -18.88
CA LEU A 50 7.85 7.70 -20.15
C LEU A 50 7.02 8.84 -20.77
N THR A 51 6.22 9.53 -19.97
CA THR A 51 5.44 10.70 -20.41
C THR A 51 6.33 11.85 -20.86
N GLU A 52 7.47 12.08 -20.19
CA GLU A 52 8.45 13.10 -20.57
C GLU A 52 9.09 12.80 -21.93
N ILE A 53 9.47 11.54 -22.19
CA ILE A 53 10.11 11.13 -23.45
C ILE A 53 9.11 11.17 -24.61
N LEU A 54 7.88 10.71 -24.37
CA LEU A 54 6.86 10.61 -25.42
C LEU A 54 6.22 11.96 -25.76
N ALA A 55 6.42 13.00 -24.94
CA ALA A 55 6.08 14.36 -25.34
C ALA A 55 6.82 14.81 -26.62
N ASP A 56 7.99 14.22 -26.91
CA ASP A 56 8.78 14.49 -28.11
C ASP A 56 8.39 13.60 -29.33
N TYR A 57 7.52 12.60 -29.15
CA TYR A 57 7.09 11.66 -30.20
C TYR A 57 5.58 11.75 -30.44
N GLU A 58 5.16 12.38 -31.54
CA GLU A 58 3.74 12.67 -31.83
C GLU A 58 2.86 11.45 -32.15
N ASN A 59 3.41 10.24 -32.31
CA ASN A 59 2.68 9.09 -32.88
C ASN A 59 2.90 7.78 -32.12
N THR A 60 2.97 7.83 -30.79
CA THR A 60 3.27 6.66 -29.95
C THR A 60 2.23 6.52 -28.85
N SER A 61 1.42 5.47 -28.88
CA SER A 61 0.43 5.18 -27.84
C SER A 61 1.03 4.26 -26.78
N VAL A 62 0.97 4.69 -25.51
CA VAL A 62 1.29 3.84 -24.36
C VAL A 62 0.05 3.08 -23.94
N GLU A 63 0.12 1.77 -23.99
CA GLU A 63 -0.87 0.90 -23.38
C GLU A 63 -0.39 0.49 -21.99
N ASP A 64 -1.23 0.76 -21.00
CA ASP A 64 -0.96 0.45 -19.62
C ASP A 64 -1.73 -0.80 -19.19
N VAL A 65 -0.99 -1.85 -18.82
CA VAL A 65 -1.54 -3.16 -18.50
C VAL A 65 -1.26 -3.49 -17.04
N ILE A 66 -2.32 -3.77 -16.29
CA ILE A 66 -2.22 -4.15 -14.88
C ILE A 66 -1.70 -5.60 -14.78
N PHE A 67 -0.65 -5.81 -13.99
CA PHE A 67 -0.05 -7.13 -13.72
C PHE A 67 -1.09 -8.18 -13.29
N SER A 68 -2.05 -7.80 -12.44
CA SER A 68 -3.08 -8.72 -11.93
C SER A 68 -4.20 -9.06 -12.92
N SER A 69 -4.26 -8.37 -14.08
CA SER A 69 -5.26 -8.64 -15.12
C SER A 69 -4.94 -9.91 -15.91
N GLU A 70 -5.95 -10.54 -16.50
CA GLU A 70 -5.77 -11.72 -17.36
C GLU A 70 -4.82 -11.41 -18.53
N GLU A 71 -4.94 -10.22 -19.10
CA GLU A 71 -4.07 -9.71 -20.16
C GLU A 71 -2.64 -9.49 -19.69
N GLY A 72 -2.45 -8.94 -18.48
CA GLY A 72 -1.14 -8.79 -17.85
C GLY A 72 -0.42 -10.14 -17.70
N HIS A 73 -1.11 -11.15 -17.18
CA HIS A 73 -0.54 -12.50 -17.05
C HIS A 73 -0.15 -13.11 -18.40
N ARG A 74 -0.92 -12.84 -19.47
CA ARG A 74 -0.63 -13.28 -20.83
C ARG A 74 0.66 -12.65 -21.36
N ILE A 75 0.76 -11.32 -21.28
CA ILE A 75 1.89 -10.54 -21.80
C ILE A 75 3.17 -10.84 -21.01
N ILE A 76 3.10 -10.98 -19.69
CA ILE A 76 4.24 -11.35 -18.82
C ILE A 76 4.80 -12.72 -19.21
N LYS A 77 3.91 -13.68 -19.45
CA LYS A 77 4.31 -15.05 -19.83
C LYS A 77 4.93 -15.09 -21.22
N GLU A 78 4.40 -14.29 -22.14
CA GLU A 78 4.90 -14.15 -23.52
C GLU A 78 6.29 -13.50 -23.56
N HIS A 79 6.47 -12.38 -22.86
CA HIS A 79 7.70 -11.58 -22.89
C HIS A 79 8.70 -11.96 -21.77
N LYS A 80 8.38 -12.95 -20.93
CA LYS A 80 9.19 -13.38 -19.76
C LYS A 80 9.59 -12.22 -18.83
N ALA A 81 8.73 -11.21 -18.69
CA ALA A 81 8.94 -10.11 -17.78
C ALA A 81 9.02 -10.61 -16.34
N LYS A 82 10.07 -10.22 -15.59
CA LYS A 82 10.31 -10.70 -14.22
C LYS A 82 10.02 -9.66 -13.14
N ASP A 83 9.95 -8.39 -13.52
CA ASP A 83 9.84 -7.26 -12.59
C ASP A 83 8.68 -6.34 -12.95
N VAL A 84 8.18 -5.56 -11.99
CA VAL A 84 7.16 -4.53 -12.23
C VAL A 84 7.66 -3.20 -11.64
N PRO A 85 7.65 -2.07 -12.39
CA PRO A 85 7.19 -1.95 -13.77
C PRO A 85 8.09 -2.69 -14.77
N SER A 86 7.48 -3.17 -15.86
CA SER A 86 8.18 -3.64 -17.05
C SER A 86 7.67 -2.88 -18.26
N ILE A 87 8.57 -2.27 -19.02
CA ILE A 87 8.25 -1.54 -20.25
C ILE A 87 8.65 -2.43 -21.43
N ILE A 88 7.70 -2.70 -22.30
CA ILE A 88 7.85 -3.53 -23.49
C ILE A 88 7.74 -2.62 -24.70
N ILE A 89 8.78 -2.62 -25.52
CA ILE A 89 8.86 -1.85 -26.78
C ILE A 89 9.28 -2.83 -27.87
N GLY A 90 8.33 -3.23 -28.71
CA GLY A 90 8.55 -4.29 -29.70
C GLY A 90 8.99 -5.60 -29.02
N ASN A 91 10.24 -6.01 -29.24
CA ASN A 91 10.81 -7.24 -28.69
C ASN A 91 11.73 -7.00 -27.47
N SER A 92 11.93 -5.74 -27.07
CA SER A 92 12.77 -5.35 -25.95
C SER A 92 11.92 -5.24 -24.68
N VAL A 93 12.41 -5.83 -23.59
CA VAL A 93 11.79 -5.78 -22.26
C VAL A 93 12.74 -5.06 -21.33
N ILE A 94 12.28 -3.95 -20.74
CA ILE A 94 13.03 -3.14 -19.79
C ILE A 94 12.34 -3.28 -18.43
N GLY A 95 12.95 -4.01 -17.52
CA GLY A 95 12.47 -4.19 -16.15
C GLY A 95 13.02 -3.13 -15.20
N TYR A 96 12.40 -2.98 -14.02
CA TYR A 96 12.92 -2.09 -12.97
C TYR A 96 14.40 -2.34 -12.64
N LYS A 97 14.84 -3.60 -12.64
CA LYS A 97 16.22 -3.99 -12.31
C LYS A 97 17.26 -3.49 -13.32
N ASP A 98 16.86 -3.18 -14.55
CA ASP A 98 17.80 -2.72 -15.58
C ASP A 98 18.29 -1.29 -15.36
N TYR A 99 17.55 -0.48 -14.59
CA TYR A 99 17.89 0.90 -14.27
C TYR A 99 17.91 1.21 -12.76
N ASP A 100 17.38 0.32 -11.92
CA ASP A 100 17.34 0.41 -10.44
C ASP A 100 16.90 1.78 -9.90
N GLY A 101 15.94 2.43 -10.56
CA GLY A 101 15.45 3.76 -10.19
C GLY A 101 16.23 4.96 -10.76
N ASN A 102 17.30 4.73 -11.53
CA ASN A 102 18.00 5.78 -12.27
C ASN A 102 17.20 6.23 -13.50
N GLU A 103 16.56 7.38 -13.40
CA GLU A 103 15.73 7.94 -14.48
C GLU A 103 16.52 8.22 -15.77
N THR A 104 17.81 8.55 -15.67
CA THR A 104 18.65 8.83 -16.84
C THR A 104 18.95 7.55 -17.61
N GLU A 105 19.21 6.46 -16.89
CA GLU A 105 19.45 5.14 -17.46
C GLU A 105 18.18 4.59 -18.11
N LEU A 106 17.04 4.75 -17.43
CA LEU A 106 15.73 4.44 -18.01
C LEU A 106 15.48 5.19 -19.31
N LYS A 107 15.78 6.50 -19.36
CA LYS A 107 15.64 7.32 -20.57
C LYS A 107 16.51 6.80 -21.71
N MET A 108 17.77 6.44 -21.44
CA MET A 108 18.67 5.86 -22.44
C MET A 108 18.17 4.50 -22.97
N LEU A 109 17.67 3.63 -22.09
CA LEU A 109 17.15 2.31 -22.45
C LEU A 109 15.90 2.42 -23.33
N ILE A 110 14.96 3.31 -22.99
CA ILE A 110 13.75 3.58 -23.78
C ILE A 110 14.14 4.14 -25.16
N MET A 111 15.02 5.13 -25.21
CA MET A 111 15.47 5.71 -26.49
C MET A 111 16.19 4.69 -27.39
N SER A 112 16.99 3.80 -26.79
CA SER A 112 17.68 2.74 -27.54
C SER A 112 16.71 1.69 -28.08
N ALA A 113 15.68 1.34 -27.30
CA ALA A 113 14.63 0.41 -27.72
C ALA A 113 13.76 1.01 -28.84
N LEU A 114 13.43 2.31 -28.78
CA LEU A 114 12.71 3.01 -29.86
C LEU A 114 13.52 3.08 -31.16
N GLN A 115 14.85 3.04 -31.08
CA GLN A 115 15.74 2.99 -32.24
C GLN A 115 15.95 1.56 -32.78
N GLY A 116 15.23 0.56 -32.27
CA GLY A 116 15.28 -0.83 -32.73
C GLY A 116 16.53 -1.60 -32.28
N GLN A 117 17.26 -1.11 -31.27
CA GLN A 117 18.40 -1.84 -30.70
C GLN A 117 17.93 -2.84 -29.63
N ASN A 118 18.51 -4.05 -29.66
CA ASN A 118 18.28 -5.06 -28.63
C ASN A 118 18.92 -4.62 -27.30
N VAL A 119 18.10 -4.39 -26.29
CA VAL A 119 18.54 -4.01 -24.94
C VAL A 119 18.99 -5.26 -24.17
N VAL A 120 20.21 -5.24 -23.62
CA VAL A 120 20.78 -6.35 -22.82
C VAL A 120 20.55 -6.07 -21.32
N SER A 121 19.69 -6.86 -20.67
CA SER A 121 19.51 -6.82 -19.20
C SER A 121 20.74 -7.31 -18.44
N LYS A 122 21.16 -6.57 -17.43
CA LYS A 122 22.20 -7.01 -16.47
C LYS A 122 21.62 -8.09 -15.55
N ASN A 123 22.31 -9.22 -15.44
CA ASN A 123 22.05 -10.25 -14.43
C ASN A 123 23.29 -10.40 -13.50
N GLU A 124 23.04 -10.81 -12.26
CA GLU A 124 23.99 -11.28 -11.20
C GLU A 124 24.68 -10.18 -10.36
N ASP A 125 24.42 -10.10 -9.04
CA ASP A 125 24.87 -10.93 -7.88
C ASP A 125 26.28 -10.53 -7.39
N GLU A 126 26.37 -9.71 -6.32
CA GLU A 126 27.35 -9.78 -5.20
C GLU A 126 27.32 -8.51 -4.32
N SER A 127 27.78 -8.67 -3.08
CA SER A 127 27.41 -7.98 -1.83
C SER A 127 28.33 -6.84 -1.33
N ASP A 128 27.98 -6.30 -0.15
CA ASP A 128 28.65 -5.35 0.76
C ASP A 128 28.29 -3.87 0.55
N GLY A 129 27.92 -3.06 1.55
CA GLY A 129 27.84 -3.17 3.01
C GLY A 129 27.96 -1.74 3.60
N ILE A 130 27.25 -1.48 4.72
CA ILE A 130 27.30 -0.32 5.64
C ILE A 130 26.09 0.65 5.62
N LEU A 131 25.22 0.42 6.63
CA LEU A 131 24.56 1.37 7.55
C LEU A 131 23.67 2.50 6.99
N ASP A 132 22.44 2.20 6.57
CA ASP A 132 21.34 3.19 6.54
C ASP A 132 19.97 2.53 6.74
N GLY A 133 19.27 2.91 7.82
CA GLY A 133 18.03 2.30 8.33
C GLY A 133 16.77 2.52 7.48
N GLU A 134 16.90 3.17 6.32
CA GLU A 134 15.80 3.48 5.40
C GLU A 134 15.93 2.73 4.06
N HIS A 135 17.13 2.26 3.70
CA HIS A 135 17.38 1.47 2.48
C HIS A 135 17.23 -0.05 2.66
N ALA A 136 16.94 -0.52 3.88
CA ALA A 136 16.72 -1.95 4.18
C ALA A 136 15.43 -2.55 3.59
N LEU A 137 14.61 -1.72 2.92
CA LEU A 137 13.34 -2.12 2.30
C LEU A 137 13.47 -2.54 0.82
N GLN A 138 14.62 -2.31 0.17
CA GLN A 138 14.73 -2.48 -1.28
C GLN A 138 15.50 -3.72 -1.77
N ASN A 139 16.38 -4.33 -0.98
CA ASN A 139 17.23 -5.43 -1.49
C ASN A 139 17.30 -6.61 -0.55
N LEU A 140 16.31 -7.51 -0.62
CA LEU A 140 16.24 -8.66 0.27
C LEU A 140 15.41 -9.81 -0.35
N ASN A 141 16.04 -10.53 -1.29
CA ASN A 141 15.50 -11.65 -2.10
C ASN A 141 15.24 -12.97 -1.31
N LEU A 142 15.36 -12.97 0.02
CA LEU A 142 14.86 -14.05 0.90
C LEU A 142 14.15 -13.50 2.14
N SER A 143 13.97 -12.18 2.16
CA SER A 143 13.90 -11.36 3.36
C SER A 143 12.81 -10.29 3.29
N SER A 144 12.06 -10.24 2.20
CA SER A 144 10.76 -9.57 2.08
C SER A 144 9.79 -9.98 3.21
N ALA A 145 9.74 -11.26 3.57
CA ALA A 145 8.86 -11.77 4.62
C ALA A 145 9.27 -11.28 6.01
N ALA A 146 10.58 -11.28 6.28
CA ALA A 146 11.14 -10.77 7.53
C ALA A 146 10.93 -9.25 7.63
N THR A 147 11.15 -8.51 6.56
CA THR A 147 10.91 -7.05 6.52
C THR A 147 9.43 -6.73 6.75
N VAL A 148 8.52 -7.46 6.10
CA VAL A 148 7.08 -7.30 6.31
C VAL A 148 6.68 -7.64 7.75
N PHE A 149 7.26 -8.69 8.34
CA PHE A 149 7.04 -9.03 9.74
C PHE A 149 7.56 -7.94 10.69
N VAL A 150 8.77 -7.40 10.45
CA VAL A 150 9.36 -6.32 11.24
C VAL A 150 8.55 -5.03 11.10
N ALA A 151 8.09 -4.69 9.89
CA ALA A 151 7.20 -3.56 9.65
C ALA A 151 5.88 -3.72 10.43
N GLY A 152 5.33 -4.94 10.45
CA GLY A 152 4.18 -5.29 11.29
C GLY A 152 4.47 -5.11 12.78
N LEU A 153 5.64 -5.57 13.24
CA LEU A 153 6.09 -5.44 14.63
C LEU A 153 6.18 -3.96 15.05
N LEU A 154 6.82 -3.13 14.23
CA LEU A 154 6.92 -1.69 14.45
C LEU A 154 5.54 -1.01 14.45
N ALA A 155 4.66 -1.41 13.55
CA ALA A 155 3.27 -0.91 13.52
C ALA A 155 2.44 -1.35 14.74
N GLY A 156 2.75 -2.53 15.30
CA GLY A 156 2.17 -3.05 16.54
C GLY A 156 2.64 -2.30 17.79
N PHE A 157 3.90 -1.83 17.82
CA PHE A 157 4.44 -0.93 18.85
C PHE A 157 3.91 0.50 18.70
N ASN A 158 2.59 0.65 18.71
CA ASN A 158 1.92 1.94 18.62
C ASN A 158 1.50 2.43 20.01
N PRO A 159 1.85 3.66 20.42
CA PRO A 159 1.55 4.16 21.75
C PRO A 159 0.04 4.22 22.05
N CYS A 160 -0.82 4.34 21.02
CA CYS A 160 -2.28 4.25 21.18
C CYS A 160 -2.74 2.84 21.57
N LEU A 161 -2.16 1.82 20.95
CA LEU A 161 -2.49 0.43 21.22
C LEU A 161 -2.03 0.02 22.62
N LEU A 162 -0.80 0.38 23.01
CA LEU A 162 -0.26 0.13 24.35
C LEU A 162 -1.12 0.80 25.44
N ALA A 163 -1.57 2.03 25.20
CA ALA A 163 -2.43 2.77 26.11
C ALA A 163 -3.79 2.11 26.34
N ILE A 164 -4.42 1.61 25.28
CA ILE A 164 -5.70 0.92 25.37
C ILE A 164 -5.53 -0.43 26.03
N LEU A 165 -4.48 -1.18 25.69
CA LEU A 165 -4.22 -2.47 26.32
C LEU A 165 -3.99 -2.32 27.83
N ALA A 166 -3.21 -1.32 28.26
CA ALA A 166 -3.00 -1.02 29.68
C ALA A 166 -4.31 -0.68 30.41
N PHE A 167 -5.17 0.13 29.78
CA PHE A 167 -6.48 0.49 30.34
C PHE A 167 -7.41 -0.73 30.46
N LEU A 168 -7.51 -1.53 29.39
CA LEU A 168 -8.30 -2.76 29.38
C LEU A 168 -7.77 -3.78 30.40
N ALA A 169 -6.45 -3.91 30.51
CA ALA A 169 -5.81 -4.82 31.47
C ALA A 169 -6.12 -4.41 32.92
N SER A 170 -5.98 -3.12 33.24
CA SER A 170 -6.27 -2.58 34.57
C SER A 170 -7.74 -2.81 34.96
N THR A 171 -8.67 -2.55 34.04
CA THR A 171 -10.12 -2.72 34.28
C THR A 171 -10.54 -4.19 34.43
N VAL A 172 -10.00 -5.12 33.64
CA VAL A 172 -10.25 -6.56 33.82
C VAL A 172 -9.66 -7.07 35.13
N LEU A 173 -8.45 -6.61 35.49
CA LEU A 173 -7.80 -7.02 36.72
C LEU A 173 -8.56 -6.50 37.95
N ALA A 174 -9.08 -5.26 37.91
CA ALA A 174 -9.91 -4.69 38.95
C ALA A 174 -11.28 -5.39 39.08
N SER A 175 -11.88 -5.84 37.98
CA SER A 175 -13.20 -6.50 37.99
C SER A 175 -13.15 -7.98 38.36
N SER A 176 -12.14 -8.72 37.88
CA SER A 176 -12.10 -10.18 38.04
C SER A 176 -10.99 -10.68 38.96
N GLY A 177 -9.89 -9.92 39.12
CA GLY A 177 -8.73 -10.33 39.93
C GLY A 177 -7.98 -11.58 39.42
N ARG A 178 -8.47 -12.24 38.36
CA ARG A 178 -7.92 -13.50 37.83
C ARG A 178 -7.07 -13.24 36.59
N ARG A 179 -5.81 -13.65 36.64
CA ARG A 179 -4.86 -13.60 35.51
C ARG A 179 -5.36 -14.37 34.27
N ARG A 180 -6.15 -15.44 34.48
CA ARG A 180 -6.77 -16.20 33.38
C ARG A 180 -7.70 -15.34 32.53
N ASP A 181 -8.54 -14.52 33.16
CA ASP A 181 -9.50 -13.68 32.46
C ASP A 181 -8.81 -12.57 31.67
N LEU A 182 -7.68 -12.07 32.18
CA LEU A 182 -6.81 -11.13 31.45
C LEU A 182 -6.23 -11.79 30.19
N LEU A 183 -5.66 -12.99 30.29
CA LEU A 183 -5.13 -13.72 29.13
C LEU A 183 -6.22 -14.04 28.11
N THR A 184 -7.42 -14.43 28.57
CA THR A 184 -8.58 -14.64 27.69
C THR A 184 -8.97 -13.35 26.98
N MET A 185 -9.03 -12.22 27.69
CA MET A 185 -9.34 -10.93 27.09
C MET A 185 -8.31 -10.55 26.01
N ILE A 186 -7.01 -10.67 26.31
CA ILE A 186 -5.93 -10.37 25.36
C ILE A 186 -6.02 -11.27 24.12
N ALA A 187 -6.24 -12.59 24.30
CA ALA A 187 -6.34 -13.52 23.18
C ALA A 187 -7.50 -13.18 22.24
N PHE A 188 -8.69 -12.91 22.77
CA PHE A 188 -9.87 -12.56 21.97
C PHE A 188 -9.77 -11.15 21.37
N PHE A 189 -9.19 -10.20 22.09
CA PHE A 189 -8.91 -8.85 21.58
C PHE A 189 -7.94 -8.89 20.39
N SER A 190 -6.84 -9.63 20.52
CA SER A 190 -5.86 -9.87 19.45
C SER A 190 -6.47 -10.59 18.25
N ALA A 191 -7.35 -11.58 18.48
CA ALA A 191 -8.07 -12.25 17.41
C ALA A 191 -8.99 -11.29 16.64
N GLY A 192 -9.68 -10.39 17.34
CA GLY A 192 -10.48 -9.33 16.72
C GLY A 192 -9.64 -8.41 15.82
N ILE A 193 -8.46 -8.02 16.30
CA ILE A 193 -7.52 -7.21 15.53
C ILE A 193 -7.08 -7.93 14.25
N PHE A 194 -6.63 -9.17 14.39
CA PHE A 194 -6.14 -9.99 13.29
C PHE A 194 -7.21 -10.19 12.20
N VAL A 195 -8.43 -10.56 12.58
CA VAL A 195 -9.52 -10.83 11.63
C VAL A 195 -9.89 -9.56 10.85
N VAL A 196 -10.09 -8.43 11.53
CA VAL A 196 -10.48 -7.19 10.87
C VAL A 196 -9.38 -6.69 9.93
N TYR A 197 -8.12 -6.72 10.35
CA TYR A 197 -7.02 -6.28 9.49
C TYR A 197 -6.75 -7.23 8.32
N TYR A 198 -6.95 -8.53 8.51
CA TYR A 198 -6.89 -9.48 7.40
C TYR A 198 -8.00 -9.21 6.37
N ILE A 199 -9.25 -9.04 6.81
CA ILE A 199 -10.38 -8.69 5.93
C ILE A 199 -10.13 -7.34 5.24
N PHE A 200 -9.66 -6.34 5.98
CA PHE A 200 -9.36 -5.02 5.44
C PHE A 200 -8.26 -5.06 4.39
N GLY A 201 -7.17 -5.78 4.64
CA GLY A 201 -6.08 -5.93 3.70
C GLY A 201 -6.50 -6.67 2.41
N VAL A 202 -7.30 -7.74 2.53
CA VAL A 202 -7.85 -8.45 1.36
C VAL A 202 -8.83 -7.57 0.58
N GLY A 203 -9.69 -6.83 1.27
CA GLY A 203 -10.61 -5.88 0.64
C GLY A 203 -9.84 -4.78 -0.11
N LEU A 204 -8.78 -4.27 0.50
CA LEU A 204 -7.91 -3.27 -0.11
C LEU A 204 -7.19 -3.80 -1.35
N PHE A 205 -6.71 -5.05 -1.32
CA PHE A 205 -6.10 -5.70 -2.49
C PHE A 205 -7.06 -5.77 -3.69
N ASN A 206 -8.34 -6.05 -3.45
CA ASN A 206 -9.35 -6.10 -4.51
C ASN A 206 -9.74 -4.70 -5.03
N VAL A 207 -9.92 -3.73 -4.14
CA VAL A 207 -10.33 -2.36 -4.51
C VAL A 207 -9.22 -1.61 -5.25
N LEU A 208 -7.96 -1.92 -4.93
CA LEU A 208 -6.82 -1.27 -5.56
C LEU A 208 -6.60 -1.72 -7.01
N GLN A 209 -7.21 -2.81 -7.51
CA GLN A 209 -6.94 -3.30 -8.87
C GLN A 209 -7.22 -2.26 -9.97
N GLU A 210 -8.13 -1.32 -9.76
CA GLU A 210 -8.39 -0.23 -10.68
C GLU A 210 -7.60 1.03 -10.31
N LYS A 211 -6.83 1.59 -11.26
CA LYS A 211 -6.02 2.80 -11.05
C LYS A 211 -6.82 4.02 -10.59
N SER A 212 -7.99 4.25 -11.19
CA SER A 212 -8.88 5.36 -10.83
C SER A 212 -9.36 5.24 -9.37
N THR A 213 -9.76 4.04 -8.98
CA THR A 213 -10.25 3.72 -7.62
C THR A 213 -9.10 3.82 -6.61
N ALA A 214 -7.89 3.38 -6.96
CA ALA A 214 -6.71 3.50 -6.13
C ALA A 214 -6.33 4.96 -5.84
N ALA A 215 -6.39 5.84 -6.85
CA ALA A 215 -6.11 7.27 -6.68
C ALA A 215 -7.12 7.94 -5.74
N MET A 216 -8.42 7.65 -5.92
CA MET A 216 -9.47 8.19 -5.05
C MET A 216 -9.34 7.68 -3.62
N PHE A 217 -9.04 6.39 -3.43
CA PHE A 217 -8.83 5.81 -2.11
C PHE A 217 -7.62 6.44 -1.39
N ARG A 218 -6.50 6.66 -2.09
CA ARG A 218 -5.32 7.35 -1.54
C ARG A 218 -5.64 8.78 -1.12
N LEU A 219 -6.39 9.52 -1.93
CA LEU A 219 -6.80 10.89 -1.59
C LEU A 219 -7.66 10.91 -0.32
N VAL A 220 -8.67 10.03 -0.24
CA VAL A 220 -9.51 9.88 0.95
C VAL A 220 -8.67 9.51 2.18
N LEU A 221 -7.73 8.58 2.01
CA LEU A 221 -6.86 8.13 3.09
C LEU A 221 -5.93 9.25 3.57
N ALA A 222 -5.28 9.98 2.66
CA ALA A 222 -4.41 11.10 2.99
C ALA A 222 -5.18 12.22 3.69
N ALA A 223 -6.38 12.57 3.20
CA ALA A 223 -7.25 13.55 3.85
C ALA A 223 -7.67 13.09 5.26
N LEU A 224 -8.02 11.82 5.43
CA LEU A 224 -8.40 11.25 6.72
C LEU A 224 -7.22 11.25 7.71
N LEU A 225 -6.01 10.89 7.27
CA LEU A 225 -4.80 10.94 8.09
C LEU A 225 -4.46 12.35 8.53
N LEU A 226 -4.61 13.33 7.62
CA LEU A 226 -4.37 14.74 7.91
C LEU A 226 -5.39 15.26 8.93
N LEU A 227 -6.67 14.91 8.77
CA LEU A 227 -7.73 15.28 9.72
C LEU A 227 -7.51 14.65 11.10
N LEU A 228 -7.18 13.35 11.17
CA LEU A 228 -6.86 12.65 12.42
C LEU A 228 -5.60 13.22 13.08
N GLY A 229 -4.57 13.56 12.30
CA GLY A 229 -3.34 14.20 12.79
C GLY A 229 -3.61 15.57 13.40
N LEU A 230 -4.40 16.40 12.71
CA LEU A 230 -4.84 17.72 13.22
C LEU A 230 -5.68 17.60 14.49
N MET A 231 -6.63 16.66 14.54
CA MET A 231 -7.42 16.38 15.73
C MET A 231 -6.52 16.00 16.91
N GLN A 232 -5.49 15.18 16.68
CA GLN A 232 -4.56 14.75 17.72
C GLN A 232 -3.68 15.90 18.24
N MET A 233 -3.24 16.80 17.35
CA MET A 233 -2.50 18.01 17.74
C MET A 233 -3.38 19.01 18.51
N GLU A 234 -4.61 19.22 18.07
CA GLU A 234 -5.60 20.06 18.77
C GLU A 234 -5.83 19.54 20.19
N ASP A 235 -6.02 18.24 20.29
CA ASP A 235 -6.25 17.55 21.55
C ASP A 235 -5.02 17.62 22.47
N ALA A 236 -3.80 17.42 21.95
CA ALA A 236 -2.55 17.63 22.69
C ALA A 236 -2.43 19.07 23.24
N ARG A 237 -2.78 20.08 22.44
CA ARG A 237 -2.75 21.49 22.86
C ARG A 237 -3.76 21.78 23.97
N ARG A 238 -4.96 21.19 23.89
CA ARG A 238 -6.01 21.32 24.92
C ARG A 238 -5.60 20.70 26.25
N LEU A 239 -5.02 19.49 26.23
CA LEU A 239 -4.49 18.85 27.44
C LEU A 239 -3.35 19.66 28.07
N ASN A 240 -2.47 20.25 27.25
CA ASN A 240 -1.40 21.11 27.76
C ASN A 240 -1.95 22.39 28.41
N GLY A 241 -3.09 22.88 27.94
CA GLY A 241 -3.82 24.02 28.53
C GLY A 241 -4.78 23.65 29.67
N GLY A 242 -4.72 22.43 30.21
CA GLY A 242 -5.57 21.97 31.32
C GLY A 242 -7.04 21.77 30.98
N ARG A 243 -7.40 21.72 29.68
CA ARG A 243 -8.78 21.47 29.22
C ARG A 243 -9.02 19.99 28.96
N ASP A 244 -10.28 19.59 29.01
CA ASP A 244 -10.69 18.22 28.72
C ASP A 244 -10.33 17.78 27.30
N SER A 245 -9.94 16.51 27.18
CA SER A 245 -9.64 15.83 25.92
C SER A 245 -10.83 15.88 24.95
N LEU A 246 -10.58 16.20 23.68
CA LEU A 246 -11.60 16.17 22.62
C LEU A 246 -12.22 14.78 22.44
N PHE A 247 -11.40 13.74 22.63
CA PHE A 247 -11.81 12.33 22.54
C PHE A 247 -12.46 11.78 23.82
N ARG A 248 -12.82 12.63 24.79
CA ARG A 248 -13.51 12.18 26.00
C ARG A 248 -14.97 11.89 25.67
N THR A 249 -15.22 10.69 25.16
CA THR A 249 -16.55 10.15 24.95
C THR A 249 -16.97 9.34 26.17
N ASP A 250 -17.62 10.00 27.13
CA ASP A 250 -18.15 9.36 28.35
C ASP A 250 -19.09 8.18 28.00
N TRP A 251 -19.76 8.24 26.84
CA TRP A 251 -20.58 7.15 26.30
C TRP A 251 -19.77 5.92 25.85
N ALA A 252 -18.61 6.11 25.23
CA ALA A 252 -17.74 5.01 24.80
C ALA A 252 -17.10 4.34 26.00
N MET A 253 -16.68 5.12 27.01
CA MET A 253 -16.18 4.58 28.28
C MET A 253 -17.23 3.72 28.97
N LYS A 254 -18.49 4.16 29.02
CA LYS A 254 -19.60 3.37 29.56
C LYS A 254 -19.82 2.06 28.80
N TYR A 255 -19.73 2.10 27.47
CA TYR A 255 -19.86 0.91 26.63
C TYR A 255 -18.71 -0.07 26.83
N VAL A 256 -17.47 0.43 26.88
CA VAL A 256 -16.27 -0.38 27.15
C VAL A 256 -16.38 -1.02 28.54
N HIS A 257 -16.70 -0.25 29.58
CA HIS A 257 -16.89 -0.81 30.93
C HIS A 257 -18.00 -1.86 30.98
N GLY A 258 -19.13 -1.64 30.29
CA GLY A 258 -20.22 -2.63 30.21
C GLY A 258 -19.82 -3.90 29.44
N ALA A 259 -19.06 -3.75 28.36
CA ALA A 259 -18.52 -4.86 27.57
C ALA A 259 -17.52 -5.70 28.39
N LEU A 260 -16.66 -5.05 29.19
CA LEU A 260 -15.72 -5.74 30.07
C LEU A 260 -16.43 -6.40 31.27
N ALA A 261 -17.42 -5.72 31.86
CA ALA A 261 -18.19 -6.26 32.98
C ALA A 261 -19.02 -7.50 32.59
N SER A 262 -19.45 -7.58 31.33
CA SER A 262 -20.20 -8.73 30.82
C SER A 262 -19.39 -10.03 30.76
N LYS A 263 -18.05 -9.97 30.83
CA LYS A 263 -17.11 -11.12 30.71
C LYS A 263 -17.36 -12.05 29.50
N ARG A 264 -18.06 -11.58 28.47
CA ARG A 264 -18.36 -12.38 27.28
C ARG A 264 -17.17 -12.34 26.33
N LEU A 265 -16.77 -13.51 25.82
CA LEU A 265 -15.66 -13.64 24.86
C LEU A 265 -15.88 -12.77 23.61
N GLY A 266 -17.12 -12.69 23.13
CA GLY A 266 -17.51 -11.85 21.99
C GLY A 266 -17.32 -10.35 22.24
N SER A 267 -17.43 -9.89 23.49
CA SER A 267 -17.22 -8.47 23.82
C SER A 267 -15.75 -8.06 23.68
N TYR A 268 -14.82 -8.93 24.08
CA TYR A 268 -13.38 -8.69 23.90
C TYR A 268 -12.98 -8.70 22.43
N PHE A 269 -13.52 -9.64 21.66
CA PHE A 269 -13.33 -9.69 20.21
C PHE A 269 -13.86 -8.43 19.53
N LEU A 270 -15.08 -7.99 19.89
CA LEU A 270 -15.69 -6.80 19.32
C LEU A 270 -14.90 -5.53 19.66
N LEU A 271 -14.39 -5.41 20.89
CA LEU A 271 -13.50 -4.31 21.28
C LEU A 271 -12.22 -4.26 20.41
N GLY A 272 -11.60 -5.42 20.15
CA GLY A 272 -10.46 -5.51 19.25
C GLY A 272 -10.81 -5.12 17.82
N ALA A 273 -11.95 -5.60 17.32
CA ALA A 273 -12.46 -5.31 15.98
C ALA A 273 -12.74 -3.81 15.77
N LEU A 274 -13.47 -3.17 16.70
CA LEU A 274 -13.75 -1.73 16.63
C LEU A 274 -12.46 -0.90 16.72
N PHE A 275 -11.53 -1.31 17.58
CA PHE A 275 -10.24 -0.63 17.69
C PHE A 275 -9.45 -0.70 16.37
N SER A 276 -9.45 -1.86 15.71
CA SER A 276 -8.85 -2.00 14.38
C SER A 276 -9.51 -1.10 13.35
N LEU A 277 -10.83 -0.94 13.34
CA LEU A 277 -11.51 -0.04 12.40
C LEU A 277 -11.09 1.43 12.59
N VAL A 278 -10.93 1.87 13.84
CA VAL A 278 -10.47 3.23 14.15
C VAL A 278 -9.01 3.44 13.71
N LYS A 279 -8.17 2.41 13.85
CA LYS A 279 -6.75 2.45 13.49
C LYS A 279 -6.48 2.08 12.02
N ALA A 280 -7.49 1.60 11.30
CA ALA A 280 -7.40 1.14 9.91
C ALA A 280 -6.79 2.18 8.96
N PRO A 281 -7.05 3.50 9.05
CA PRO A 281 -6.41 4.47 8.17
C PRO A 281 -4.89 4.49 8.31
N CYS A 282 -4.38 4.39 9.54
CA CYS A 282 -2.95 4.44 9.83
C CYS A 282 -2.22 3.19 9.36
N VAL A 283 -2.89 2.03 9.42
CA VAL A 283 -2.32 0.74 8.98
C VAL A 283 -2.53 0.56 7.47
N GLY A 284 -3.61 1.11 6.91
CA GLY A 284 -3.94 1.08 5.49
C GLY A 284 -2.86 1.72 4.62
N ALA A 285 -2.25 2.80 5.08
CA ALA A 285 -1.08 3.41 4.43
C ALA A 285 0.07 2.42 4.26
N VAL A 286 0.39 1.68 5.33
CA VAL A 286 1.47 0.68 5.33
C VAL A 286 1.09 -0.52 4.44
N TYR A 287 -0.19 -0.91 4.42
CA TYR A 287 -0.66 -1.95 3.49
C TYR A 287 -0.49 -1.56 2.03
N ILE A 288 -0.75 -0.30 1.66
CA ILE A 288 -0.55 0.18 0.28
C ILE A 288 0.92 0.05 -0.12
N ALA A 289 1.84 0.49 0.74
CA ALA A 289 3.28 0.38 0.51
C ALA A 289 3.72 -1.10 0.35
N ILE A 290 3.25 -1.98 1.24
CA ILE A 290 3.55 -3.42 1.19
C ILE A 290 3.01 -4.05 -0.11
N ILE A 291 1.78 -3.73 -0.51
CA ILE A 291 1.17 -4.22 -1.75
C ILE A 291 1.96 -3.71 -2.97
N GLY A 292 2.43 -2.45 -2.94
CA GLY A 292 3.30 -1.90 -3.98
C GLY A 292 4.60 -2.68 -4.14
N ILE A 293 5.25 -3.01 -3.03
CA ILE A 293 6.49 -3.80 -3.03
C ILE A 293 6.24 -5.24 -3.51
N ILE A 294 5.21 -5.93 -3.01
CA ILE A 294 4.88 -7.31 -3.43
C ILE A 294 4.59 -7.36 -4.93
N SER A 295 3.88 -6.35 -5.42
CA SER A 295 3.58 -6.23 -6.83
C SER A 295 4.82 -6.03 -7.69
N SER A 296 5.80 -5.25 -7.21
CA SER A 296 7.05 -4.99 -7.95
C SER A 296 7.86 -6.25 -8.22
N GLN A 297 7.68 -7.27 -7.39
CA GLN A 297 8.43 -8.53 -7.44
C GLN A 297 7.65 -9.70 -8.09
N GLY A 298 6.48 -9.44 -8.68
CA GLY A 298 5.71 -10.46 -9.41
C GLY A 298 5.10 -11.59 -8.56
N TYR A 299 5.13 -11.48 -7.22
CA TYR A 299 4.66 -12.51 -6.29
C TYR A 299 3.17 -12.37 -5.92
N ALA A 300 2.27 -12.15 -6.89
CA ALA A 300 0.85 -11.90 -6.61
C ALA A 300 0.16 -13.05 -5.85
N SER A 301 0.54 -14.31 -6.11
CA SER A 301 0.02 -15.48 -5.38
C SER A 301 0.52 -15.56 -3.93
N SER A 302 1.57 -14.82 -3.57
CA SER A 302 2.16 -14.78 -2.22
C SER A 302 1.66 -13.60 -1.39
N GLY A 303 0.93 -12.64 -1.99
CA GLY A 303 0.49 -11.41 -1.30
C GLY A 303 -0.33 -11.67 -0.04
N LEU A 304 -1.15 -12.72 -0.05
CA LEU A 304 -1.95 -13.15 1.10
C LEU A 304 -1.09 -13.64 2.27
N ILE A 305 0.02 -14.34 1.97
CA ILE A 305 0.97 -14.85 2.98
C ILE A 305 1.71 -13.68 3.63
N TYR A 306 2.16 -12.69 2.85
CA TYR A 306 2.77 -11.48 3.38
C TYR A 306 1.80 -10.68 4.25
N LEU A 307 0.54 -10.56 3.84
CA LEU A 307 -0.51 -9.94 4.65
C LEU A 307 -0.67 -10.66 5.98
N MET A 308 -0.64 -12.00 5.97
CA MET A 308 -0.75 -12.82 7.16
C MET A 308 0.46 -12.61 8.10
N MET A 309 1.68 -12.59 7.56
CA MET A 309 2.91 -12.31 8.30
C MET A 309 2.93 -10.90 8.90
N TYR A 310 2.51 -9.89 8.15
CA TYR A 310 2.36 -8.52 8.64
C TYR A 310 1.38 -8.44 9.81
N ASN A 311 0.20 -9.05 9.66
CA ASN A 311 -0.81 -9.11 10.70
C ASN A 311 -0.31 -9.83 11.95
N LEU A 312 0.49 -10.88 11.77
CA LEU A 312 1.12 -11.59 12.88
C LEU A 312 2.14 -10.70 13.61
N GLY A 313 2.93 -9.93 12.86
CA GLY A 313 3.84 -8.92 13.39
C GLY A 313 3.12 -7.86 14.22
N ILE A 314 1.96 -7.37 13.76
CA ILE A 314 1.14 -6.39 14.52
C ILE A 314 0.63 -6.97 15.84
N VAL A 315 0.18 -8.23 15.83
CA VAL A 315 -0.45 -8.87 17.00
C VAL A 315 0.57 -9.30 18.05
N LEU A 316 1.81 -9.59 17.64
CA LEU A 316 2.86 -10.11 18.52
C LEU A 316 3.20 -9.17 19.70
N PRO A 317 3.44 -7.85 19.53
CA PRO A 317 3.67 -6.93 20.64
C PRO A 317 2.50 -6.87 21.61
N VAL A 318 1.26 -6.99 21.10
CA VAL A 318 0.04 -6.98 21.93
C VAL A 318 -0.02 -8.21 22.82
N LEU A 319 0.25 -9.38 22.25
CA LEU A 319 0.32 -10.64 22.99
C LEU A 319 1.45 -10.61 24.02
N LEU A 320 2.65 -10.19 23.63
CA LEU A 320 3.80 -10.10 24.53
C LEU A 320 3.53 -9.14 25.69
N LEU A 321 3.06 -7.92 25.41
CA LEU A 321 2.75 -6.94 26.44
C LEU A 321 1.65 -7.46 27.38
N GLY A 322 0.62 -8.10 26.82
CA GLY A 322 -0.46 -8.68 27.60
C GLY A 322 0.02 -9.81 28.53
N VAL A 323 0.92 -10.68 28.08
CA VAL A 323 1.53 -11.73 28.90
C VAL A 323 2.39 -11.12 30.00
N ILE A 324 3.20 -10.09 29.70
CA ILE A 324 4.00 -9.37 30.70
C ILE A 324 3.12 -8.76 31.80
N MET A 325 2.01 -8.13 31.41
CA MET A 325 1.01 -7.59 32.36
C MET A 325 0.36 -8.70 33.19
N ALA A 326 0.12 -9.88 32.62
CA ALA A 326 -0.41 -11.03 33.36
C ALA A 326 0.61 -11.65 34.33
N LEU A 327 1.91 -11.53 34.06
CA LEU A 327 2.97 -12.15 34.86
C LEU A 327 3.34 -11.32 36.11
N GLY A 328 3.18 -10.00 36.11
CA GLY A 328 3.29 -9.23 37.37
C GLY A 328 3.83 -7.80 37.31
N MET A 329 3.91 -7.13 36.16
CA MET A 329 4.15 -5.68 36.18
C MET A 329 2.86 -4.95 36.57
N SER A 330 2.94 -4.06 37.57
CA SER A 330 1.81 -3.25 38.00
C SER A 330 1.29 -2.41 36.82
N PRO A 331 0.04 -2.61 36.36
CA PRO A 331 -0.57 -1.82 35.28
C PRO A 331 -0.56 -0.31 35.59
N GLU A 332 -0.53 0.03 36.87
CA GLU A 332 -0.43 1.41 37.36
C GLU A 332 0.83 2.13 36.89
N GLN A 333 1.99 1.48 36.80
CA GLN A 333 3.21 2.15 36.32
C GLN A 333 3.11 2.53 34.83
N VAL A 334 2.48 1.67 34.03
CA VAL A 334 2.24 1.91 32.60
C VAL A 334 1.19 3.00 32.42
N ASP A 335 0.11 2.97 33.21
CA ASP A 335 -0.91 4.02 33.15
C ASP A 335 -0.39 5.36 33.67
N ASN A 336 0.48 5.37 34.69
CA ASN A 336 1.08 6.58 35.22
C ASN A 336 2.11 7.18 34.24
N PHE A 337 2.95 6.35 33.62
CA PHE A 337 3.84 6.78 32.54
C PHE A 337 3.04 7.38 31.38
N ARG A 338 1.95 6.71 30.98
CA ARG A 338 1.00 7.21 29.98
C ARG A 338 0.43 8.55 30.41
N ASN A 339 -0.14 8.64 31.61
CA ASN A 339 -0.79 9.85 32.12
C ASN A 339 0.16 11.05 32.10
N ASN A 340 1.41 10.84 32.51
CA ASN A 340 2.43 11.88 32.56
C ASN A 340 2.93 12.31 31.17
N HIS A 341 2.93 11.41 30.19
CA HIS A 341 3.40 11.69 28.82
C HIS A 341 2.26 11.78 27.80
N LYS A 342 0.99 11.85 28.23
CA LYS A 342 -0.19 11.87 27.35
C LYS A 342 -0.10 12.95 26.28
N VAL A 343 0.36 14.15 26.66
CA VAL A 343 0.54 15.28 25.73
C VAL A 343 1.61 14.96 24.68
N ALA A 344 2.79 14.49 25.11
CA ALA A 344 3.89 14.15 24.20
C ALA A 344 3.50 13.00 23.25
N ILE A 345 2.84 11.96 23.76
CA ILE A 345 2.36 10.84 22.95
C ILE A 345 1.36 11.31 21.89
N ARG A 346 0.40 12.17 22.25
CA ARG A 346 -0.57 12.72 21.31
C ARG A 346 0.09 13.63 20.28
N MET A 347 1.03 14.46 20.69
CA MET A 347 1.78 15.34 19.78
C MET A 347 2.63 14.54 18.79
N ILE A 348 3.42 13.57 19.25
CA ILE A 348 4.25 12.71 18.38
C ILE A 348 3.37 11.95 17.39
N THR A 349 2.30 11.31 17.89
CA THR A 349 1.38 10.56 17.01
C THR A 349 0.73 11.48 15.96
N GLY A 350 0.29 12.68 16.34
CA GLY A 350 -0.29 13.66 15.43
C GLY A 350 0.69 14.14 14.36
N ALA A 351 1.93 14.44 14.77
CA ALA A 351 3.00 14.86 13.87
C ALA A 351 3.37 13.76 12.86
N THR A 352 3.50 12.51 13.31
CA THR A 352 3.76 11.37 12.43
C THR A 352 2.65 11.17 11.40
N LEU A 353 1.38 11.32 11.79
CA LEU A 353 0.24 11.22 10.86
C LEU A 353 0.24 12.36 9.83
N MET A 354 0.54 13.59 10.24
CA MET A 354 0.67 14.72 9.32
C MET A 354 1.84 14.57 8.35
N ALA A 355 2.94 13.92 8.76
CA ALA A 355 4.07 13.63 7.87
C ALA A 355 3.75 12.50 6.87
N LEU A 356 3.00 11.47 7.30
CA LEU A 356 2.58 10.36 6.44
C LEU A 356 1.62 10.78 5.33
N ALA A 357 0.72 11.73 5.59
CA ALA A 357 -0.27 12.17 4.61
C ALA A 357 0.33 12.68 3.27
N PRO A 358 1.29 13.62 3.24
CA PRO A 358 1.93 14.07 2.00
C PRO A 358 2.80 12.97 1.37
N LEU A 359 3.49 12.14 2.17
CA LEU A 359 4.30 11.02 1.65
C LEU A 359 3.46 10.05 0.81
N ILE A 360 2.26 9.70 1.29
CA ILE A 360 1.32 8.82 0.57
C ILE A 360 0.71 9.53 -0.63
N TYR A 361 0.38 10.82 -0.50
CA TYR A 361 -0.21 11.60 -1.58
C TYR A 361 0.74 11.74 -2.77
N TRP A 362 2.01 12.03 -2.51
CA TRP A 362 3.06 12.14 -3.53
C TRP A 362 3.67 10.80 -3.96
N GLN A 363 3.22 9.68 -3.36
CA GLN A 363 3.71 8.34 -3.70
C GLN A 363 5.22 8.17 -3.48
N LEU A 364 5.76 8.86 -2.48
CA LEU A 364 7.16 8.71 -2.08
C LEU A 364 7.41 7.41 -1.29
N ILE A 365 6.33 6.82 -0.76
CA ILE A 365 6.24 5.52 -0.10
C ILE A 365 4.99 4.79 -0.60
#